data_AF-A0A2P4SCJ1-F1
#
_entry.id   AF-A0A2P4SCJ1-F1
#
_cell.length_a   1.000
_cell.length_b   1.000
_cell.length_c   1.000
_cell.angle_alpha   90.00
_cell.angle_beta   90.00
_cell.angle_gamma   90.00
#
_symmetry.space_group_name_H-M   'P 1'
#
loop_
_entity.id
_entity.type
_entity.pdbx_description
1 polymer ?
#
loop_
_entity_poly.entity_id
_entity_poly.type
_entity_poly.pdbx_seq_one_letter_code
_entity_poly.pdbx_strand_id
1 'polypeptide(L)'
;MFYFWKATDSSEEEDNIIGPMPAKGPVESDVTQEFERRAQRMKEKLTSADSEREEAKKSTSKDNEEMVLSGRDKRLVEQVTSYNESKRSESLMDIHQKKMKSKASEEKNKPQERRPFDREQDLKVSRFDEAQKKALIRKSRDLNSKFEHSKGNMFL
;
A
#
# COMPACT_ATOMS: atom_id res chain seq x y z
N MET A 1 -38.28 -31.89 -68.85
CA MET A 1 -37.23 -31.07 -68.19
C MET A 1 -37.93 -30.06 -67.30
N PHE A 2 -37.87 -30.27 -65.98
CA PHE A 2 -38.43 -29.35 -65.00
C PHE A 2 -37.40 -28.28 -64.69
N TYR A 3 -37.71 -27.01 -65.00
CA TYR A 3 -36.99 -25.87 -64.45
C TYR A 3 -37.73 -25.40 -63.21
N PHE A 4 -37.23 -25.81 -62.04
CA PHE A 4 -37.70 -25.34 -60.75
C PHE A 4 -36.56 -24.60 -60.08
N TRP A 5 -36.43 -23.31 -60.38
CA TRP A 5 -35.56 -22.42 -59.60
C TRP A 5 -36.29 -22.10 -58.31
N LYS A 6 -35.91 -22.76 -57.21
CA LYS A 6 -36.26 -22.23 -55.88
C LYS A 6 -35.36 -21.05 -55.57
N ALA A 7 -36.00 -19.89 -55.49
CA ALA A 7 -35.47 -18.71 -54.85
C ALA A 7 -34.98 -19.06 -53.44
N THR A 8 -33.78 -18.59 -53.14
CA THR A 8 -33.26 -18.40 -51.79
C THR A 8 -34.12 -17.35 -51.11
N ASP A 9 -34.88 -17.73 -50.09
CA ASP A 9 -35.33 -16.77 -49.09
C ASP A 9 -34.48 -16.98 -47.84
N SER A 10 -33.43 -16.17 -47.78
CA SER A 10 -32.51 -16.04 -46.67
C SER A 10 -33.22 -15.22 -45.59
N SER A 11 -33.97 -15.89 -44.71
CA SER A 11 -34.57 -15.25 -43.53
C SER A 11 -33.64 -15.43 -42.32
N GLU A 12 -32.80 -14.41 -42.13
CA GLU A 12 -32.40 -13.74 -40.87
C GLU A 12 -32.96 -14.41 -39.59
N GLU A 13 -32.13 -14.89 -38.65
CA GLU A 13 -31.77 -14.17 -37.41
C GLU A 13 -30.52 -14.79 -36.73
N GLU A 14 -29.40 -14.94 -37.43
CA GLU A 14 -28.14 -15.38 -36.79
C GLU A 14 -26.98 -14.61 -37.39
N ASP A 15 -26.83 -13.32 -37.04
CA ASP A 15 -25.53 -12.63 -36.98
C ASP A 15 -25.74 -11.15 -36.60
N ASN A 16 -25.79 -10.84 -35.31
CA ASN A 16 -25.52 -9.48 -34.80
C ASN A 16 -24.69 -9.49 -33.50
N ILE A 17 -23.92 -10.55 -33.24
CA ILE A 17 -22.93 -10.56 -32.15
C ILE A 17 -21.54 -10.33 -32.73
N ILE A 18 -21.25 -9.05 -32.97
CA ILE A 18 -19.90 -8.56 -33.27
C ILE A 18 -19.18 -8.41 -31.93
N GLY A 19 -18.60 -9.50 -31.44
CA GLY A 19 -17.85 -9.52 -30.19
C GLY A 19 -17.29 -10.90 -29.85
N PRO A 20 -16.25 -10.99 -29.00
CA PRO A 20 -15.70 -12.27 -28.58
C PRO A 20 -16.81 -13.12 -27.92
N MET A 21 -17.02 -14.33 -28.43
CA MET A 21 -17.99 -15.26 -27.86
C MET A 21 -17.58 -15.60 -26.42
N PRO A 22 -18.48 -15.45 -25.42
CA PRO A 22 -18.14 -15.70 -24.02
C PRO A 22 -17.86 -17.19 -23.77
N ALA A 23 -17.05 -17.47 -22.74
CA ALA A 23 -16.69 -18.84 -22.37
C ALA A 23 -17.94 -19.63 -21.93
N LYS A 24 -18.07 -20.87 -22.43
CA LYS A 24 -19.22 -21.75 -22.19
C LYS A 24 -19.12 -22.53 -20.86
N GLY A 25 -18.70 -21.87 -19.78
CA GLY A 25 -18.62 -22.51 -18.46
C GLY A 25 -18.05 -21.60 -17.37
N PRO A 26 -18.23 -21.97 -16.08
CA PRO A 26 -17.62 -21.27 -14.96
C PRO A 26 -16.10 -21.30 -15.13
N VAL A 27 -15.48 -20.13 -15.30
CA VAL A 27 -14.02 -20.02 -15.32
C VAL A 27 -13.57 -20.05 -13.87
N GLU A 28 -13.13 -21.22 -13.41
CA GLU A 28 -12.55 -21.44 -12.08
C GLU A 28 -11.12 -20.88 -11.97
N SER A 29 -10.93 -19.61 -12.33
CA SER A 29 -9.71 -18.88 -12.01
C SER A 29 -10.03 -17.93 -10.87
N ASP A 30 -10.00 -18.43 -9.64
CA ASP A 30 -10.12 -17.56 -8.49
C ASP A 30 -8.78 -16.82 -8.29
N VAL A 31 -8.67 -15.68 -8.97
CA VAL A 31 -7.52 -14.78 -8.90
C VAL A 31 -7.17 -14.45 -7.44
N THR A 32 -8.16 -14.43 -6.55
CA THR A 32 -7.93 -14.19 -5.11
C THR A 32 -7.09 -15.30 -4.47
N GLN A 33 -7.38 -16.56 -4.78
CA GLN A 33 -6.60 -17.71 -4.32
C GLN A 33 -5.18 -17.72 -4.90
N GLU A 34 -5.01 -17.23 -6.13
CA GLU A 34 -3.68 -17.13 -6.73
C GLU A 34 -2.81 -16.06 -6.05
N PHE A 35 -3.38 -14.91 -5.71
CA PHE A 35 -2.69 -13.89 -4.91
C PHE A 35 -2.30 -14.44 -3.53
N GLU A 36 -3.19 -15.17 -2.88
CA GLU A 36 -2.93 -15.79 -1.57
C GLU A 36 -1.80 -16.83 -1.66
N ARG A 37 -1.86 -17.73 -2.64
CA ARG A 37 -0.80 -18.74 -2.88
C ARG A 37 0.54 -18.10 -3.22
N ARG A 38 0.54 -16.99 -3.97
CA ARG A 38 1.76 -16.24 -4.30
C ARG A 38 2.34 -15.56 -3.06
N ALA A 39 1.49 -14.99 -2.19
CA ALA A 39 1.90 -14.38 -0.94
C ALA A 39 2.51 -15.42 0.02
N GLN A 40 1.90 -16.60 0.14
CA GLN A 40 2.43 -17.71 0.94
C GLN A 40 3.83 -18.13 0.48
N ARG A 41 4.01 -18.38 -0.83
CA ARG A 41 5.33 -18.71 -1.39
C ARG A 41 6.37 -17.61 -1.19
N MET A 42 5.97 -16.34 -1.19
CA MET A 42 6.88 -15.22 -0.94
C MET A 42 7.27 -15.15 0.54
N LYS A 43 6.30 -15.33 1.45
CA LYS A 43 6.53 -15.39 2.89
C LYS A 43 7.50 -16.51 3.23
N GLU A 44 7.23 -17.72 2.73
CA GLU A 44 8.09 -18.88 2.95
C GLU A 44 9.51 -18.64 2.46
N LYS A 45 9.70 -18.08 1.26
CA LYS A 45 11.03 -17.76 0.71
C LYS A 45 11.82 -16.75 1.54
N LEU A 46 11.14 -15.79 2.16
CA LEU A 46 11.78 -14.81 3.05
C LEU A 46 12.09 -15.45 4.41
N THR A 47 11.15 -16.19 4.99
CA THR A 47 11.30 -16.77 6.33
C THR A 47 12.17 -18.02 6.38
N SER A 48 12.29 -18.78 5.28
CA SER A 48 13.13 -20.00 5.24
C SER A 48 14.62 -19.68 5.16
N ALA A 49 14.99 -18.51 4.62
CA ALA A 49 16.38 -18.03 4.67
C ALA A 49 16.73 -17.48 6.07
N ASP A 50 15.72 -17.00 6.80
CA ASP A 50 15.87 -16.47 8.14
C ASP A 50 15.71 -17.54 9.24
N SER A 51 15.03 -18.68 9.00
CA SER A 51 14.82 -19.69 10.05
C SER A 51 16.11 -20.33 10.58
N GLU A 52 17.15 -20.47 9.74
CA GLU A 52 18.47 -20.91 10.21
C GLU A 52 19.23 -19.82 11.00
N ARG A 53 18.82 -18.55 10.89
CA ARG A 53 19.40 -17.40 11.63
C ARG A 53 18.55 -16.93 12.82
N GLU A 54 17.25 -17.23 12.83
CA GLU A 54 16.25 -16.68 13.77
C GLU A 54 15.86 -17.64 14.91
N GLU A 55 16.22 -18.93 14.86
CA GLU A 55 16.14 -19.79 16.06
C GLU A 55 17.14 -19.35 17.15
N ALA A 56 18.10 -18.46 16.83
CA ALA A 56 18.94 -17.78 17.80
C ALA A 56 18.39 -16.41 18.27
N LYS A 57 17.25 -15.93 17.75
CA LYS A 57 16.76 -14.56 18.02
C LYS A 57 15.31 -14.44 18.50
N LYS A 58 14.54 -15.53 18.52
CA LYS A 58 13.14 -15.51 18.97
C LYS A 58 12.94 -15.70 20.49
N SER A 59 13.92 -15.31 21.30
CA SER A 59 13.81 -15.30 22.77
C SER A 59 14.37 -14.03 23.39
N THR A 60 14.01 -12.85 22.88
CA THR A 60 14.09 -11.61 23.65
C THR A 60 12.82 -10.80 23.43
N SER A 61 11.82 -11.13 24.24
CA SER A 61 10.86 -10.17 24.74
C SER A 61 11.53 -8.85 25.07
N LYS A 62 10.95 -7.73 24.59
CA LYS A 62 10.88 -6.44 25.28
C LYS A 62 11.87 -6.24 26.43
N ASP A 63 13.14 -6.13 26.12
CA ASP A 63 14.10 -5.51 27.01
C ASP A 63 14.67 -4.34 26.23
N ASN A 64 14.64 -3.16 26.86
CA ASN A 64 15.48 -2.05 26.46
C ASN A 64 16.79 -2.62 25.96
N GLU A 65 17.16 -2.37 24.70
CA GLU A 65 18.56 -2.46 24.31
C GLU A 65 19.28 -1.39 25.14
N GLU A 66 19.62 -1.74 26.37
CA GLU A 66 20.72 -1.18 27.10
C GLU A 66 21.94 -1.61 26.28
N MET A 67 22.15 -0.91 25.15
CA MET A 67 23.46 -0.71 24.55
C MET A 67 24.38 -0.56 25.76
N VAL A 68 25.28 -1.52 25.98
CA VAL A 68 26.05 -1.63 27.23
C VAL A 68 26.83 -0.33 27.41
N LEU A 69 26.19 0.65 28.04
CA LEU A 69 26.73 1.98 28.23
C LEU A 69 27.85 1.78 29.23
N SER A 70 29.05 2.20 28.86
CA SER A 70 30.19 2.21 29.79
C SER A 70 29.75 2.89 31.08
N GLY A 71 30.31 2.51 32.24
CA GLY A 71 29.97 3.14 33.52
C GLY A 71 30.10 4.68 33.49
N ARG A 72 30.93 5.21 32.58
CA ARG A 72 31.02 6.65 32.28
C ARG A 72 29.76 7.21 31.61
N ASP A 73 29.24 6.55 30.59
CA ASP A 73 28.10 7.03 29.82
C ASP A 73 26.83 7.01 30.66
N LYS A 74 26.66 6.00 31.53
CA LYS A 74 25.56 5.96 32.51
C LYS A 74 25.56 7.21 33.41
N ARG A 75 26.72 7.58 33.96
CA ARG A 75 26.87 8.80 34.79
C ARG A 75 26.60 10.07 33.98
N LEU A 76 27.05 10.12 32.73
CA LEU A 76 26.81 11.26 31.84
C LEU A 76 25.31 11.43 31.58
N VAL A 77 24.61 10.33 31.24
CA VAL A 77 23.17 10.34 31.00
C VAL A 77 22.44 10.83 32.24
N GLU A 78 22.74 10.30 33.42
CA GLU A 78 22.11 10.70 34.69
C GLU A 78 22.36 12.18 35.04
N GLN A 79 23.58 12.68 34.82
CA GLN A 79 23.89 14.10 35.04
C GLN A 79 23.14 15.01 34.06
N VAL A 80 23.03 14.59 32.79
CA VAL A 80 22.32 15.35 31.75
C VAL A 80 20.80 15.32 32.00
N THR A 81 20.24 14.18 32.40
CA THR A 81 18.81 14.06 32.71
C THR A 81 18.44 14.89 33.93
N SER A 82 19.18 14.78 35.04
CA SER A 82 18.93 15.56 36.26
C SER A 82 19.04 17.08 36.03
N TYR A 83 20.00 17.52 35.21
CA TYR A 83 20.10 18.93 34.82
C TYR A 83 18.90 19.36 33.96
N ASN A 84 18.54 18.56 32.95
CA ASN A 84 17.42 18.87 32.07
C ASN A 84 16.10 18.92 32.83
N GLU A 85 15.84 18.00 33.75
CA GLU A 85 14.61 17.96 34.54
C GLU A 85 14.43 19.18 35.45
N SER A 86 15.53 19.71 36.01
CA SER A 86 15.47 20.84 36.96
C SER A 86 15.65 22.22 36.33
N LYS A 87 16.36 22.31 35.18
CA LYS A 87 16.73 23.58 34.56
C LYS A 87 16.16 23.79 33.15
N ARG A 88 15.63 22.74 32.52
CA ARG A 88 15.07 22.82 31.16
C ARG A 88 13.56 22.64 31.20
N SER A 89 12.87 23.45 30.40
CA SER A 89 11.48 23.18 30.02
C SER A 89 11.39 21.88 29.20
N GLU A 90 10.17 21.38 28.96
CA GLU A 90 9.91 20.19 28.12
C GLU A 90 10.78 20.16 26.84
N SER A 91 11.26 18.96 26.47
CA SER A 91 12.07 18.77 25.25
C SER A 91 11.28 19.16 24.01
N LEU A 92 11.93 19.71 22.99
CA LEU A 92 11.27 20.03 21.71
C LEU A 92 10.58 18.82 21.09
N MET A 93 11.19 17.64 21.24
CA MET A 93 10.61 16.37 20.78
C MET A 93 9.34 16.04 21.56
N ASP A 94 9.37 16.21 22.88
CA ASP A 94 8.22 15.96 23.75
C ASP A 94 7.09 16.95 23.45
N ILE A 95 7.41 18.23 23.21
CA ILE A 95 6.45 19.24 22.79
C ILE A 95 5.76 18.82 21.50
N HIS A 96 6.50 18.34 20.51
CA HIS A 96 5.92 17.90 19.25
C HIS A 96 5.03 16.68 19.43
N GLN A 97 5.49 15.67 20.17
CA GLN A 97 4.70 14.48 20.46
C GLN A 97 3.42 14.81 21.24
N LYS A 98 3.53 15.66 22.27
CA LYS A 98 2.41 16.16 23.06
C LYS A 98 1.41 16.91 22.18
N LYS A 99 1.88 17.75 21.26
CA LYS A 99 1.03 18.47 20.29
C LYS A 99 0.31 17.54 19.33
N MET A 100 0.97 16.48 18.85
CA MET A 100 0.32 15.50 17.98
C MET A 100 -0.75 14.70 18.75
N LYS A 101 -0.46 14.31 19.99
CA LYS A 101 -1.40 13.62 20.87
C LYS A 101 -2.58 14.50 21.28
N SER A 102 -2.33 15.77 21.61
CA SER A 102 -3.38 16.72 22.01
C SER A 102 -4.34 17.01 20.88
N LYS A 103 -3.83 17.20 19.65
CA LYS A 103 -4.68 17.35 18.45
C LYS A 103 -5.56 16.13 18.24
N ALA A 104 -4.99 14.93 18.36
CA ALA A 104 -5.72 13.69 18.19
C ALA A 104 -6.79 13.48 19.29
N SER A 105 -6.53 13.88 20.54
CA SER A 105 -7.52 13.78 21.62
C SER A 105 -8.59 14.87 21.52
N GLU A 106 -8.23 16.09 21.10
CA GLU A 106 -9.17 17.18 20.89
C GLU A 106 -10.18 16.86 19.77
N GLU A 107 -9.73 16.20 18.70
CA GLU A 107 -10.63 15.70 17.65
C GLU A 107 -11.57 14.59 18.14
N LYS A 108 -11.15 13.78 19.12
CA LYS A 108 -11.97 12.71 19.70
C LYS A 108 -12.95 13.21 20.77
N ASN A 109 -12.63 14.28 21.49
CA ASN A 109 -13.48 14.85 22.54
C ASN A 109 -14.58 15.78 22.00
N LYS A 110 -14.54 16.15 20.71
CA LYS A 110 -15.66 16.87 20.09
C LYS A 110 -16.86 15.93 19.99
N PRO A 111 -18.08 16.37 20.36
CA PRO A 111 -19.27 15.56 20.16
C PRO A 111 -19.34 15.16 18.69
N GLN A 112 -19.54 13.87 18.45
CA GLN A 112 -19.45 13.29 17.12
C GLN A 112 -20.72 13.64 16.36
N GLU A 113 -20.77 14.85 15.81
CA GLU A 113 -21.84 15.30 14.93
C GLU A 113 -21.89 14.40 13.68
N ARG A 114 -23.09 14.19 13.15
CA ARG A 114 -23.29 13.41 11.92
C ARG A 114 -22.62 14.15 10.77
N ARG A 115 -21.40 13.71 10.44
CA ARG A 115 -20.63 14.19 9.29
C ARG A 115 -21.33 13.74 7.99
N PRO A 116 -21.25 14.52 6.91
CA PRO A 116 -21.72 14.06 5.61
C PRO A 116 -20.95 12.82 5.17
N PHE A 117 -21.58 11.97 4.35
CA PHE A 117 -20.97 10.74 3.86
C PHE A 117 -19.72 11.07 3.03
N ASP A 118 -18.57 10.60 3.49
CA ASP A 118 -17.31 10.67 2.75
C ASP A 118 -17.04 9.30 2.15
N ARG A 119 -17.09 9.20 0.82
CA ARG A 119 -16.76 7.96 0.09
C ARG A 119 -15.39 7.41 0.52
N GLU A 120 -14.44 8.29 0.85
CA GLU A 120 -13.10 7.92 1.27
C GLU A 120 -12.99 7.52 2.76
N GLN A 121 -13.97 7.76 3.61
CA GLN A 121 -13.93 7.27 5.00
C GLN A 121 -14.98 6.19 5.26
N ASP A 122 -16.13 6.31 4.62
CA ASP A 122 -17.31 5.53 4.95
C ASP A 122 -17.47 4.31 4.04
N LEU A 123 -16.91 4.34 2.83
CA LEU A 123 -17.00 3.21 1.91
C LEU A 123 -15.79 2.28 2.06
N LYS A 124 -15.97 1.14 2.71
CA LYS A 124 -14.95 0.07 2.84
C LYS A 124 -14.72 -0.67 1.50
N VAL A 125 -14.37 0.06 0.44
CA VAL A 125 -13.87 -0.54 -0.80
C VAL A 125 -12.40 -0.87 -0.57
N SER A 126 -11.91 -1.95 -1.16
CA SER A 126 -10.47 -2.24 -1.22
C SER A 126 -9.77 -1.11 -1.98
N ARG A 127 -9.31 -0.09 -1.26
CA ARG A 127 -8.68 1.09 -1.84
C ARG A 127 -7.19 0.84 -1.88
N PHE A 128 -6.58 1.13 -3.02
CA PHE A 128 -5.13 1.32 -3.07
C PHE A 128 -4.73 2.30 -1.97
N ASP A 129 -3.74 1.94 -1.14
CA ASP A 129 -3.22 2.85 -0.11
C ASP A 129 -2.94 4.22 -0.73
N GLU A 130 -3.28 5.30 -0.03
CA GLU A 130 -3.06 6.66 -0.56
C GLU A 130 -1.57 6.88 -0.93
N ALA A 131 -0.67 6.22 -0.21
CA ALA A 131 0.76 6.17 -0.52
C ALA A 131 1.04 5.49 -1.87
N GLN A 132 0.40 4.35 -2.17
CA GLN A 132 0.54 3.67 -3.45
C GLN A 132 -0.03 4.51 -4.60
N LYS A 133 -1.17 5.17 -4.40
CA LYS A 133 -1.75 6.12 -5.37
C LYS A 133 -0.82 7.30 -5.65
N LYS A 134 -0.28 7.92 -4.59
CA LYS A 134 0.70 9.02 -4.71
C LYS A 134 1.99 8.57 -5.40
N ALA A 135 2.49 7.38 -5.08
CA ALA A 135 3.66 6.82 -5.73
C ALA A 135 3.42 6.58 -7.22
N LEU A 136 2.24 6.09 -7.61
CA LEU A 136 1.86 5.91 -9.01
C LEU A 136 1.81 7.24 -9.77
N ILE A 137 1.21 8.28 -9.17
CA ILE A 137 1.14 9.63 -9.75
C ILE A 137 2.54 10.27 -9.86
N ARG A 138 3.41 10.05 -8.87
CA ARG A 138 4.80 10.53 -8.92
C ARG A 138 5.57 9.85 -10.05
N LYS A 139 5.47 8.53 -10.15
CA LYS A 139 6.09 7.74 -11.22
C LYS A 139 5.64 8.20 -12.61
N SER A 140 4.35 8.53 -12.80
CA SER A 140 3.85 8.99 -14.10
C SER A 140 4.34 10.40 -14.46
N ARG A 141 4.50 11.30 -13.48
CA ARG A 141 5.06 12.64 -13.71
C ARG A 141 6.50 12.57 -14.24
N ASP A 142 7.30 11.63 -13.77
CA ASP A 142 8.68 11.45 -14.25
C ASP A 142 8.74 10.94 -15.70
N LEU A 143 7.71 10.21 -16.17
CA LEU A 143 7.61 9.82 -17.58
C LEU A 143 7.40 11.03 -18.49
N ASN A 144 6.65 12.04 -18.04
CA ASN A 144 6.46 13.26 -18.83
C ASN A 144 7.78 13.97 -19.13
N SER A 145 8.76 13.91 -18.22
CA SER A 145 10.10 14.47 -18.47
C SER A 145 11.03 13.55 -19.27
N LYS A 146 10.88 12.23 -19.16
CA LYS A 146 11.64 11.26 -19.96
C LYS A 146 11.34 11.35 -21.46
N PHE A 147 10.12 11.74 -21.84
CA PHE A 147 9.70 11.97 -23.21
C PHE A 147 9.57 13.47 -23.55
N GLU A 148 10.04 14.37 -22.67
CA GLU A 148 10.16 15.78 -23.03
C GLU A 148 11.10 15.88 -24.23
N HIS A 149 10.54 16.36 -25.35
CA HIS A 149 11.20 16.48 -26.65
C HIS A 149 12.64 16.96 -26.48
N SER A 150 13.61 16.12 -26.82
CA SER A 150 15.01 16.54 -26.84
C SER A 150 15.13 17.71 -27.82
N LYS A 151 15.55 18.88 -27.32
CA LYS A 151 15.86 20.04 -28.17
C LYS A 151 17.20 19.87 -28.90
N GLY A 152 17.44 18.71 -29.50
CA GLY A 152 18.66 18.48 -30.27
C GLY A 152 18.89 17.00 -30.56
N ASN A 153 18.67 16.63 -31.81
CA ASN A 153 19.61 15.93 -32.70
C ASN A 153 18.87 15.49 -33.96
N MET A 154 18.83 16.37 -34.97
CA MET A 154 18.55 15.94 -36.35
C MET A 154 19.85 15.29 -36.86
N PHE A 155 19.84 13.97 -37.04
CA PHE A 155 20.94 13.26 -37.69
C PHE A 155 20.71 13.26 -39.20
N LEU A 156 21.72 13.80 -39.92
CA LEU A 156 21.98 13.86 -41.37
C LEU A 156 20.87 14.36 -42.31
#